data_AF-A0A3B9IWC7-F1
#
_entry.id   AF-A0A3B9IWC7-F1
#
_cell.length_a   1.000
_cell.length_b   1.000
_cell.length_c   1.000
_cell.angle_alpha   90.00
_cell.angle_beta   90.00
_cell.angle_gamma   90.00
#
_symmetry.space_group_name_H-M   'P 1'
#
loop_
_entity.id
_entity.type
_entity.pdbx_description
1 polymer ?
#
loop_
_entity_poly.entity_id
_entity_poly.type
_entity_poly.pdbx_seq_one_letter_code
_entity_poly.pdbx_strand_id
1 'polypeptide(L)'
;MGIKETFKKQGGTALLRQYGKSGALFTAGCEFVLLGKSHKALEILRLSAQLKANRKLRKSYYKRMCRCSERMNLNAVRKKSNKVWFCWFQGIENAPELVQKCYKSLCDNLKGHEVVLITEDNMYDYIQFPEHIRQKFEKGCISMTHLSDLLRLELLIRYGGTWIDSTVLCTGGNIPEYMLNSELFLFQCLKPGLDGHVLNSSNWFISAYSNNPLLKLVRNALYMYWNDYDECIDYFIFHHFMQMASEILPEEWDKIVPFSNSLPHMLLLRLFKPYDERIWNAIKSQTPFHKLTYKFESDEVAKKNTFYDVIIAGNV
;
A
#
# COMPACT_ATOMS: atom_id res chain seq x y z
N MET A 1 -13.41 26.37 0.53
CA MET A 1 -13.58 25.31 1.54
C MET A 1 -13.41 25.89 2.93
N GLY A 2 -14.42 25.71 3.79
CA GLY A 2 -14.37 26.13 5.20
C GLY A 2 -13.50 25.20 6.05
N ILE A 3 -13.10 25.66 7.25
CA ILE A 3 -12.26 24.88 8.18
C ILE A 3 -12.92 23.53 8.54
N LYS A 4 -14.24 23.52 8.72
CA LYS A 4 -15.02 22.30 9.01
C LYS A 4 -14.97 21.27 7.87
N GLU A 5 -14.99 21.71 6.62
CA GLU A 5 -14.92 20.81 5.45
C GLU A 5 -13.52 20.22 5.29
N THR A 6 -12.47 21.03 5.45
CA THR A 6 -11.08 20.55 5.42
C THR A 6 -10.83 19.55 6.56
N PHE A 7 -11.33 19.84 7.77
CA PHE A 7 -11.22 18.94 8.91
C PHE A 7 -11.92 17.60 8.66
N LYS A 8 -13.13 17.61 8.12
CA LYS A 8 -13.88 16.39 7.78
C LYS A 8 -13.16 15.58 6.68
N LYS A 9 -12.64 16.24 5.65
CA LYS A 9 -11.87 15.59 4.56
C LYS A 9 -10.56 14.95 5.05
N GLN A 10 -9.95 15.47 6.11
CA GLN A 10 -8.71 14.94 6.68
C GLN A 10 -8.92 13.83 7.73
N GLY A 11 -10.17 13.40 7.97
CA GLY A 11 -10.48 12.32 8.93
C GLY A 11 -11.08 12.80 10.26
N GLY A 12 -11.30 14.10 10.42
CA GLY A 12 -12.07 14.68 11.52
C GLY A 12 -11.55 14.30 12.91
N THR A 13 -12.48 13.95 13.81
CA THR A 13 -12.17 13.59 15.21
C THR A 13 -11.32 12.33 15.33
N ALA A 14 -11.41 11.41 14.36
CA ALA A 14 -10.56 10.22 14.32
C ALA A 14 -9.08 10.58 14.12
N LEU A 15 -8.78 11.60 13.29
CA LEU A 15 -7.41 12.08 13.10
C LEU A 15 -6.81 12.65 14.39
N LEU A 16 -7.58 13.46 15.14
CA LEU A 16 -7.12 14.01 16.42
C LEU A 16 -6.85 12.90 17.45
N ARG A 17 -7.73 11.89 17.50
CA ARG A 17 -7.55 10.72 18.36
C ARG A 17 -6.28 9.95 17.98
N GLN A 18 -6.04 9.76 16.69
CA GLN A 18 -4.83 9.13 16.15
C GLN A 18 -3.57 9.91 16.54
N TYR A 19 -3.57 11.23 16.36
CA TYR A 19 -2.47 12.10 16.77
C TYR A 19 -2.24 12.08 18.28
N GLY A 20 -3.30 11.99 19.09
CA GLY A 20 -3.18 11.79 20.54
C GLY A 20 -2.46 10.48 20.85
N LYS A 21 -2.88 9.38 20.21
CA LYS A 21 -2.28 8.05 20.40
C LYS A 21 -0.85 7.95 19.88
N SER A 22 -0.49 8.60 18.78
CA SER A 22 0.88 8.60 18.26
C SER A 22 1.81 9.56 19.01
N GLY A 23 1.25 10.48 19.83
CA GLY A 23 2.00 11.56 20.48
C GLY A 23 2.30 12.74 19.55
N ALA A 24 1.63 12.81 18.40
CA ALA A 24 1.76 13.89 17.42
C ALA A 24 0.83 15.09 17.69
N LEU A 25 -0.17 14.97 18.57
CA LEU A 25 -1.23 15.99 18.72
C LEU A 25 -0.70 17.40 19.01
N PHE A 26 0.23 17.52 19.95
CA PHE A 26 0.83 18.81 20.29
C PHE A 26 1.64 19.39 19.11
N THR A 27 2.46 18.55 18.46
CA THR A 27 3.24 18.97 17.29
C THR A 27 2.35 19.43 16.14
N ALA A 28 1.30 18.67 15.83
CA ALA A 28 0.32 19.02 14.81
C ALA A 28 -0.39 20.35 15.15
N GLY A 29 -0.75 20.57 16.41
CA GLY A 29 -1.35 21.82 16.87
C GLY A 29 -0.41 23.02 16.67
N CYS A 30 0.85 22.92 17.11
CA CYS A 30 1.84 23.97 16.94
C CYS A 30 2.12 24.28 15.45
N GLU A 31 2.33 23.26 14.64
CA GLU A 31 2.60 23.46 13.20
C GLU A 31 1.40 24.05 12.47
N PHE A 32 0.18 23.65 12.82
CA PHE A 32 -1.03 24.25 12.26
C PHE A 32 -1.14 25.74 12.59
N VAL A 33 -0.80 26.15 13.81
CA VAL A 33 -0.79 27.56 14.22
C VAL A 33 0.31 28.35 13.49
N LEU A 34 1.51 27.77 13.33
CA LEU A 34 2.67 28.45 12.74
C LEU A 34 2.61 28.54 11.20
N LEU A 35 2.19 27.46 10.53
CA LEU A 35 2.25 27.34 9.06
C LEU A 35 0.88 27.54 8.40
N GLY A 36 -0.21 27.50 9.18
CA GLY A 36 -1.57 27.67 8.70
C GLY A 36 -2.11 26.45 7.94
N LYS A 37 -3.11 26.71 7.09
CA LYS A 37 -3.96 25.69 6.44
C LYS A 37 -3.70 25.47 4.95
N SER A 38 -2.57 25.98 4.43
CA SER A 38 -2.24 25.74 3.02
C SER A 38 -1.99 24.25 2.78
N HIS A 39 -2.22 23.77 1.55
CA HIS A 39 -1.96 22.36 1.22
C HIS A 39 -0.52 21.96 1.57
N LYS A 40 0.46 22.81 1.24
CA LYS A 40 1.87 22.56 1.56
C LYS A 40 2.13 22.51 3.08
N ALA A 41 1.52 23.40 3.86
CA ALA A 41 1.64 23.38 5.32
C ALA A 41 1.06 22.09 5.93
N LEU A 42 -0.08 21.63 5.43
CA LEU A 42 -0.74 20.41 5.93
C LEU A 42 0.03 19.14 5.53
N GLU A 43 0.71 19.14 4.38
CA GLU A 43 1.64 18.04 4.02
C GLU A 43 2.85 18.01 4.96
N ILE A 44 3.46 19.15 5.29
CA ILE A 44 4.57 19.21 6.27
C ILE A 44 4.11 18.68 7.63
N LEU A 45 2.93 19.11 8.10
CA LEU A 45 2.34 18.64 9.35
C LEU A 45 2.14 17.12 9.34
N ARG A 46 1.64 16.57 8.23
CA ARG A 46 1.47 15.11 8.08
C ARG A 46 2.80 14.36 8.18
N LEU A 47 3.87 14.89 7.57
CA LEU A 47 5.21 14.30 7.67
C LEU A 47 5.74 14.33 9.11
N SER A 48 5.56 15.44 9.82
CA SER A 48 5.92 15.56 11.23
C SER A 48 5.13 14.60 12.14
N ALA A 49 3.83 14.47 11.91
CA ALA A 49 2.99 13.51 12.64
C ALA A 49 3.43 12.06 12.39
N GLN A 50 3.75 11.73 11.13
CA GLN A 50 4.27 10.43 10.75
C GLN A 50 5.65 10.14 11.38
N LEU A 51 6.53 11.14 11.48
CA LEU A 51 7.81 11.02 12.18
C LEU A 51 7.61 10.73 13.67
N LYS A 52 6.63 11.39 14.32
CA LYS A 52 6.27 11.10 15.71
C LYS A 52 5.75 9.67 15.88
N ALA A 53 4.85 9.23 15.01
CA ALA A 53 4.33 7.87 15.02
C ALA A 53 5.46 6.84 14.86
N ASN A 54 6.35 7.05 13.89
CA ASN A 54 7.52 6.20 13.67
C ASN A 54 8.42 6.14 14.91
N ARG A 55 8.75 7.27 15.54
CA ARG A 55 9.58 7.29 16.76
C ARG A 55 8.93 6.48 17.89
N LYS A 56 7.62 6.59 18.08
CA LYS A 56 6.88 5.82 19.08
C LYS A 56 6.91 4.31 18.78
N LEU A 57 6.63 3.93 17.53
CA LEU A 57 6.68 2.54 17.07
C LEU A 57 8.10 1.99 17.21
N ARG A 58 9.12 2.72 16.74
CA ARG A 58 10.53 2.34 16.84
C ARG A 58 10.96 2.07 18.27
N LYS A 59 10.62 2.97 19.20
CA LYS A 59 10.91 2.79 20.64
C LYS A 59 10.31 1.49 21.20
N SER A 60 9.14 1.09 20.70
CA SER A 60 8.39 -0.06 21.23
C SER A 60 8.75 -1.39 20.56
N TYR A 61 9.05 -1.37 19.26
CA TYR A 61 9.13 -2.58 18.44
C TYR A 61 10.51 -2.88 17.87
N TYR A 62 11.39 -1.89 17.65
CA TYR A 62 12.66 -2.10 16.96
C TYR A 62 13.51 -3.21 17.59
N LYS A 63 13.73 -3.14 18.92
CA LYS A 63 14.49 -4.18 19.65
C LYS A 63 13.84 -5.56 19.59
N ARG A 64 12.51 -5.62 19.58
CA ARG A 64 11.78 -6.89 19.48
C ARG A 64 11.91 -7.47 18.05
N MET A 65 11.90 -6.62 17.03
CA MET A 65 12.17 -7.00 15.64
C MET A 65 13.60 -7.52 15.45
N CYS A 66 14.63 -6.87 16.02
CA CYS A 66 16.01 -7.39 15.98
C CYS A 66 16.11 -8.80 16.59
N ARG A 67 15.47 -9.02 17.75
CA ARG A 67 15.41 -10.36 18.36
C ARG A 67 14.68 -11.38 17.49
N CYS A 68 13.67 -10.95 16.74
CA CYS A 68 13.00 -11.81 15.77
C CYS A 68 13.94 -12.16 14.61
N SER A 69 14.67 -11.19 14.05
CA SER A 69 15.58 -11.43 12.92
C SER A 69 16.72 -12.38 13.30
N GLU A 70 17.27 -12.28 14.51
CA GLU A 70 18.30 -13.20 15.03
C GLU A 70 17.86 -14.67 15.06
N ARG A 71 16.55 -14.92 15.19
CA ARG A 71 15.97 -16.27 15.26
C ARG A 71 15.48 -16.79 13.90
N MET A 72 15.54 -15.98 12.86
CA MET A 72 15.02 -16.34 11.55
C MET A 72 16.03 -17.19 10.77
N ASN A 73 15.54 -18.28 10.18
CA ASN A 73 16.30 -18.99 9.16
C ASN A 73 16.25 -18.21 7.84
N LEU A 74 17.32 -17.45 7.55
CA LEU A 74 17.46 -16.68 6.31
C LEU A 74 17.69 -17.57 5.07
N ASN A 75 18.11 -18.81 5.29
CA ASN A 75 18.38 -19.84 4.26
C ASN A 75 17.16 -20.72 3.98
N ALA A 76 15.97 -20.37 4.49
CA ALA A 76 14.75 -21.10 4.18
C ALA A 76 14.52 -21.13 2.66
N VAL A 77 14.08 -22.27 2.12
CA VAL A 77 13.81 -22.43 0.69
C VAL A 77 12.77 -21.39 0.25
N ARG A 78 13.16 -20.59 -0.74
CA ARG A 78 12.32 -19.55 -1.36
C ARG A 78 11.81 -20.09 -2.69
N LYS A 79 10.49 -20.15 -2.86
CA LYS A 79 9.86 -20.66 -4.09
C LYS A 79 9.25 -19.50 -4.86
N LYS A 80 9.54 -19.46 -6.16
CA LYS A 80 8.84 -18.59 -7.09
C LYS A 80 7.40 -19.07 -7.30
N SER A 81 6.52 -18.15 -7.65
CA SER A 81 5.12 -18.42 -7.98
C SER A 81 4.67 -17.43 -9.04
N ASN A 82 3.84 -17.89 -9.97
CA ASN A 82 3.23 -17.08 -11.01
C ASN A 82 1.84 -16.55 -10.60
N LYS A 83 1.46 -16.68 -9.32
CA LYS A 83 0.20 -16.15 -8.82
C LYS A 83 0.25 -14.63 -8.67
N VAL A 84 -0.82 -13.98 -9.07
CA VAL A 84 -1.09 -12.57 -8.84
C VAL A 84 -2.29 -12.47 -7.91
N TRP A 85 -2.08 -11.97 -6.70
CA TRP A 85 -3.10 -11.83 -5.68
C TRP A 85 -3.81 -10.49 -5.83
N PHE A 86 -5.11 -10.54 -6.09
CA PHE A 86 -5.99 -9.39 -6.18
C PHE A 86 -7.09 -9.53 -5.13
N CYS A 87 -7.31 -8.50 -4.30
CA CYS A 87 -8.28 -8.59 -3.21
C CYS A 87 -9.41 -7.59 -3.39
N TRP A 88 -10.63 -8.09 -3.39
CA TRP A 88 -11.84 -7.31 -3.19
C TRP A 88 -12.84 -8.14 -2.39
N PHE A 89 -12.94 -7.84 -1.10
CA PHE A 89 -13.66 -8.68 -0.13
C PHE A 89 -15.11 -8.96 -0.53
N GLN A 90 -15.80 -7.97 -1.13
CA GLN A 90 -17.21 -8.09 -1.54
C GLN A 90 -17.42 -8.85 -2.86
N GLY A 91 -16.38 -9.39 -3.49
CA GLY A 91 -16.49 -10.01 -4.82
C GLY A 91 -16.41 -8.99 -5.96
N ILE A 92 -15.84 -9.41 -7.10
CA ILE A 92 -15.48 -8.49 -8.20
C ILE A 92 -16.71 -7.86 -8.86
N GLU A 93 -17.81 -8.59 -8.91
CA GLU A 93 -19.11 -8.17 -9.41
C GLU A 93 -19.71 -6.99 -8.62
N ASN A 94 -19.38 -6.89 -7.32
CA ASN A 94 -19.82 -5.80 -6.44
C ASN A 94 -18.79 -4.64 -6.38
N ALA A 95 -17.66 -4.77 -7.08
CA ALA A 95 -16.63 -3.75 -7.07
C ALA A 95 -17.04 -2.54 -7.95
N PRO A 96 -16.57 -1.32 -7.64
CA PRO A 96 -16.71 -0.17 -8.52
C PRO A 96 -16.20 -0.48 -9.93
N GLU A 97 -16.81 0.12 -10.95
CA GLU A 97 -16.48 -0.15 -12.35
C GLU A 97 -14.97 -0.02 -12.64
N LEU A 98 -14.31 1.01 -12.10
CA LEU A 98 -12.87 1.16 -12.24
C LEU A 98 -12.07 -0.03 -11.67
N VAL A 99 -12.50 -0.58 -10.54
CA VAL A 99 -11.86 -1.77 -9.93
C VAL A 99 -12.05 -2.99 -10.82
N GLN A 100 -13.23 -3.16 -11.42
CA GLN A 100 -13.48 -4.22 -12.39
C GLN A 100 -12.59 -4.08 -13.63
N LYS A 101 -12.39 -2.84 -14.13
CA LYS A 101 -11.47 -2.56 -15.25
C LYS A 101 -10.01 -2.85 -14.87
N CYS A 102 -9.58 -2.50 -13.66
CA CYS A 102 -8.26 -2.86 -13.15
C CYS A 102 -8.06 -4.38 -13.11
N TYR A 103 -9.01 -5.13 -12.55
CA TYR A 103 -8.96 -6.59 -12.50
C TYR A 103 -8.87 -7.21 -13.90
N LYS A 104 -9.74 -6.77 -14.82
CA LYS A 104 -9.72 -7.22 -16.21
C LYS A 104 -8.39 -6.92 -16.89
N SER A 105 -7.82 -5.72 -16.67
CA SER A 105 -6.54 -5.33 -17.25
C SER A 105 -5.39 -6.25 -16.81
N LEU A 106 -5.41 -6.74 -15.56
CA LEU A 106 -4.43 -7.71 -15.07
C LEU A 106 -4.58 -9.06 -15.75
N CYS A 107 -5.82 -9.56 -15.86
CA CYS A 107 -6.13 -10.82 -16.53
C CYS A 107 -5.73 -10.79 -18.02
N ASP A 108 -5.95 -9.65 -18.68
CA ASP A 108 -5.67 -9.48 -20.10
C ASP A 108 -4.16 -9.34 -20.37
N ASN A 109 -3.41 -8.64 -19.51
CA ASN A 109 -2.00 -8.28 -19.78
C ASN A 109 -0.95 -9.18 -19.11
N LEU A 110 -1.26 -9.83 -17.98
CA LEU A 110 -0.29 -10.67 -17.26
C LEU A 110 -0.29 -12.12 -17.76
N LYS A 111 0.06 -12.31 -19.04
CA LYS A 111 0.13 -13.66 -19.64
C LYS A 111 1.14 -14.53 -18.88
N GLY A 112 0.77 -15.81 -18.68
CA GLY A 112 1.57 -16.76 -17.90
C GLY A 112 1.42 -16.64 -16.37
N HIS A 113 0.68 -15.64 -15.89
CA HIS A 113 0.36 -15.47 -14.47
C HIS A 113 -1.11 -15.81 -14.20
N GLU A 114 -1.36 -16.40 -13.04
CA GLU A 114 -2.71 -16.73 -12.57
C GLU A 114 -3.20 -15.60 -11.66
N VAL A 115 -4.16 -14.81 -12.13
CA VAL A 115 -4.78 -13.77 -11.30
C VAL A 115 -5.82 -14.41 -10.38
N VAL A 116 -5.53 -14.46 -9.08
CA VAL A 116 -6.38 -15.04 -8.04
C VAL A 116 -7.13 -13.93 -7.32
N LEU A 117 -8.46 -13.95 -7.43
CA LEU A 117 -9.34 -13.06 -6.68
C LEU A 117 -9.56 -13.60 -5.25
N ILE A 118 -9.16 -12.81 -4.27
CA ILE A 118 -9.42 -13.05 -2.85
C ILE A 118 -10.63 -12.23 -2.40
N THR A 119 -11.61 -12.91 -1.83
CA THR A 119 -12.86 -12.39 -1.27
C THR A 119 -12.94 -12.72 0.23
N GLU A 120 -13.96 -12.21 0.91
CA GLU A 120 -14.25 -12.59 2.29
C GLU A 120 -14.56 -14.10 2.41
N ASP A 121 -15.26 -14.65 1.42
CA ASP A 121 -15.69 -16.05 1.42
C ASP A 121 -14.55 -17.05 1.24
N ASN A 122 -13.51 -16.69 0.46
CA ASN A 122 -12.45 -17.64 0.09
C ASN A 122 -11.10 -17.39 0.78
N MET A 123 -10.91 -16.27 1.49
CA MET A 123 -9.58 -15.95 2.03
C MET A 123 -9.05 -17.01 3.00
N TYR A 124 -9.94 -17.70 3.72
CA TYR A 124 -9.59 -18.75 4.68
C TYR A 124 -9.21 -20.09 4.04
N ASP A 125 -9.48 -20.28 2.75
CA ASP A 125 -8.99 -21.44 1.98
C ASP A 125 -7.48 -21.34 1.75
N TYR A 126 -6.95 -20.11 1.71
CA TYR A 126 -5.54 -19.84 1.44
C TYR A 126 -4.72 -19.69 2.72
N ILE A 127 -5.24 -18.94 3.70
CA ILE A 127 -4.49 -18.51 4.88
C ILE A 127 -5.30 -18.67 6.16
N GLN A 128 -4.58 -18.74 7.29
CA GLN A 128 -5.19 -18.73 8.61
C GLN A 128 -4.48 -17.68 9.45
N PHE A 129 -5.25 -16.75 10.01
CA PHE A 129 -4.72 -15.75 10.93
C PHE A 129 -4.60 -16.33 12.34
N PRO A 130 -3.63 -15.84 13.14
CA PRO A 130 -3.62 -16.09 14.58
C PRO A 130 -4.94 -15.69 15.25
N GLU A 131 -5.31 -16.40 16.30
CA GLU A 131 -6.59 -16.22 17.00
C GLU A 131 -6.85 -14.76 17.41
N HIS A 132 -5.84 -14.07 17.95
CA HIS A 132 -5.99 -12.68 18.39
C HIS A 132 -6.26 -11.71 17.23
N ILE A 133 -5.76 -12.00 16.03
CA ILE A 133 -6.05 -11.19 14.83
C ILE A 133 -7.49 -11.40 14.41
N ARG A 134 -7.96 -12.66 14.34
CA ARG A 134 -9.35 -12.97 13.97
C ARG A 134 -10.34 -12.29 14.93
N GLN A 135 -10.13 -12.47 16.24
CA GLN A 135 -10.99 -11.85 17.26
C GLN A 135 -10.99 -10.32 17.19
N LYS A 136 -9.85 -9.68 16.89
CA LYS A 136 -9.78 -8.22 16.76
C LYS A 136 -10.41 -7.71 15.47
N PHE A 137 -10.38 -8.49 14.39
CA PHE A 137 -11.12 -8.16 13.18
C PHE A 137 -12.64 -8.24 13.42
N GLU A 138 -13.12 -9.34 14.01
CA GLU A 138 -14.54 -9.53 14.36
C GLU A 138 -15.08 -8.43 15.30
N LYS A 139 -14.24 -7.94 16.23
CA LYS A 139 -14.57 -6.82 17.14
C LYS A 139 -14.46 -5.43 16.49
N GLY A 140 -14.04 -5.34 15.23
CA GLY A 140 -13.85 -4.06 14.52
C GLY A 140 -12.60 -3.27 14.93
N CYS A 141 -11.69 -3.86 15.71
CA CYS A 141 -10.40 -3.25 16.08
C CYS A 141 -9.45 -3.15 14.88
N ILE A 142 -9.49 -4.15 14.00
CA ILE A 142 -8.76 -4.20 12.73
C ILE A 142 -9.75 -3.87 11.62
N SER A 143 -9.49 -2.80 10.85
CA SER A 143 -10.32 -2.50 9.68
C SER A 143 -9.97 -3.40 8.49
N MET A 144 -10.87 -3.53 7.52
CA MET A 144 -10.62 -4.30 6.29
C MET A 144 -9.33 -3.89 5.56
N THR A 145 -8.98 -2.60 5.60
CA THR A 145 -7.72 -2.08 5.05
C THR A 145 -6.49 -2.64 5.77
N HIS A 146 -6.52 -2.76 7.10
CA HIS A 146 -5.40 -3.32 7.83
C HIS A 146 -5.41 -4.86 7.82
N LEU A 147 -6.58 -5.48 7.66
CA LEU A 147 -6.67 -6.91 7.41
C LEU A 147 -6.05 -7.26 6.06
N SER A 148 -6.28 -6.46 5.01
CA SER A 148 -5.65 -6.70 3.70
C SER A 148 -4.12 -6.57 3.75
N ASP A 149 -3.57 -5.72 4.63
CA ASP A 149 -2.13 -5.68 4.89
C ASP A 149 -1.59 -7.00 5.46
N LEU A 150 -2.32 -7.64 6.38
CA LEU A 150 -1.95 -8.94 6.94
C LEU A 150 -2.15 -10.07 5.93
N LEU A 151 -3.26 -10.04 5.18
CA LEU A 151 -3.57 -10.99 4.12
C LEU A 151 -2.48 -11.02 3.04
N ARG A 152 -2.06 -9.84 2.57
CA ARG A 152 -0.96 -9.69 1.61
C ARG A 152 0.31 -10.39 2.08
N LEU A 153 0.70 -10.16 3.33
CA LEU A 153 1.89 -10.77 3.89
C LEU A 153 1.75 -12.29 4.01
N GLU A 154 0.62 -12.79 4.50
CA GLU A 154 0.38 -14.22 4.63
C GLU A 154 0.42 -14.93 3.26
N LEU A 155 -0.21 -14.37 2.23
CA LEU A 155 -0.19 -14.92 0.89
C LEU A 155 1.22 -14.95 0.29
N LEU A 156 1.93 -13.82 0.33
CA LEU A 156 3.28 -13.71 -0.23
C LEU A 156 4.30 -14.58 0.52
N ILE A 157 4.22 -14.64 1.84
CA ILE A 157 5.14 -15.47 2.64
C ILE A 157 4.87 -16.95 2.36
N ARG A 158 3.61 -17.37 2.26
CA ARG A 158 3.23 -18.78 2.10
C ARG A 158 3.44 -19.28 0.68
N TYR A 159 3.03 -18.51 -0.31
CA TYR A 159 2.95 -18.93 -1.70
C TYR A 159 3.90 -18.19 -2.65
N GLY A 160 4.45 -17.05 -2.23
CA GLY A 160 5.12 -16.12 -3.15
C GLY A 160 4.14 -15.48 -4.14
N GLY A 161 4.66 -15.00 -5.26
CA GLY A 161 3.89 -14.35 -6.33
C GLY A 161 3.85 -12.85 -6.15
N THR A 162 2.83 -12.20 -6.71
CA THR A 162 2.70 -10.74 -6.71
C THR A 162 1.37 -10.30 -6.12
N TRP A 163 1.40 -9.50 -5.06
CA TRP A 163 0.22 -8.75 -4.64
C TRP A 163 0.06 -7.49 -5.47
N ILE A 164 -1.16 -7.24 -5.94
CA ILE A 164 -1.52 -6.01 -6.66
C ILE A 164 -2.84 -5.48 -6.08
N ASP A 165 -2.80 -4.26 -5.56
CA ASP A 165 -4.00 -3.58 -5.04
C ASP A 165 -5.10 -3.44 -6.11
N SER A 166 -6.35 -3.43 -5.65
CA SER A 166 -7.54 -3.43 -6.49
C SER A 166 -7.73 -2.24 -7.43
N THR A 167 -6.95 -1.17 -7.23
CA THR A 167 -6.99 0.05 -8.07
C THR A 167 -5.76 0.22 -8.94
N VAL A 168 -5.02 -0.86 -9.22
CA VAL A 168 -3.87 -0.82 -10.13
C VAL A 168 -4.32 -1.25 -11.54
N LEU A 169 -4.20 -0.32 -12.48
CA LEU A 169 -4.39 -0.60 -13.90
C LEU A 169 -3.09 -1.15 -14.49
N CYS A 170 -3.16 -2.27 -15.19
CA CYS A 170 -2.04 -2.82 -15.95
C CYS A 170 -2.23 -2.53 -17.44
N THR A 171 -1.35 -1.73 -18.03
CA THR A 171 -1.42 -1.36 -19.45
C THR A 171 -0.55 -2.25 -20.33
N GLY A 172 -0.05 -3.37 -19.79
CA GLY A 172 0.78 -4.33 -20.50
C GLY A 172 2.07 -3.74 -21.09
N GLY A 173 2.45 -4.25 -22.26
CA GLY A 173 3.72 -3.91 -22.92
C GLY A 173 4.89 -4.74 -22.40
N ASN A 174 6.09 -4.15 -22.41
CA ASN A 174 7.29 -4.80 -21.89
C ASN A 174 7.36 -4.64 -20.36
N ILE A 175 6.72 -5.55 -19.62
CA ILE A 175 6.80 -5.57 -18.15
C ILE A 175 8.19 -6.03 -17.74
N PRO A 176 8.99 -5.21 -17.04
CA PRO A 176 10.32 -5.62 -16.62
C PRO A 176 10.26 -6.85 -15.72
N GLU A 177 11.12 -7.85 -16.00
CA GLU A 177 11.11 -9.13 -15.29
C GLU A 177 11.18 -8.95 -13.77
N TYR A 178 12.01 -8.02 -13.29
CA TYR A 178 12.18 -7.76 -11.84
C TYR A 178 10.88 -7.34 -11.14
N MET A 179 9.88 -6.82 -11.86
CA MET A 179 8.61 -6.44 -11.25
C MET A 179 7.75 -7.64 -10.87
N LEU A 180 7.84 -8.77 -11.60
CA LEU A 180 6.99 -9.94 -11.38
C LEU A 180 7.78 -11.18 -10.92
N ASN A 181 9.07 -11.24 -11.25
CA ASN A 181 9.97 -12.34 -10.94
C ASN A 181 11.18 -11.80 -10.18
N SER A 182 11.04 -11.68 -8.85
CA SER A 182 12.13 -11.26 -7.97
C SER A 182 11.94 -11.86 -6.58
N GLU A 183 13.05 -12.06 -5.86
CA GLU A 183 13.00 -12.49 -4.46
C GLU A 183 12.18 -11.51 -3.60
N LEU A 184 12.31 -10.22 -3.91
CA LEU A 184 11.43 -9.15 -3.46
C LEU A 184 11.48 -7.98 -4.44
N PHE A 185 10.32 -7.45 -4.79
CA PHE A 185 10.17 -6.17 -5.45
C PHE A 185 9.00 -5.42 -4.83
N LEU A 186 9.19 -4.12 -4.60
CA LEU A 186 8.16 -3.16 -4.24
C LEU A 186 8.63 -1.77 -4.65
N PHE A 187 7.67 -0.88 -4.93
CA PHE A 187 7.98 0.50 -5.30
C PHE A 187 8.56 1.27 -4.09
N GLN A 188 9.59 2.07 -4.33
CA GLN A 188 10.36 2.78 -3.31
C GLN A 188 10.19 4.30 -3.40
N CYS A 189 10.26 4.98 -2.25
CA CYS A 189 10.50 6.42 -2.22
C CYS A 189 12.00 6.65 -2.40
N LEU A 190 12.41 7.17 -3.56
CA LEU A 190 13.81 7.43 -3.88
C LEU A 190 14.20 8.88 -3.55
N LYS A 191 15.49 9.15 -3.44
CA LYS A 191 16.02 10.52 -3.33
C LYS A 191 15.67 11.34 -4.60
N PRO A 192 15.42 12.65 -4.47
CA PRO A 192 15.48 13.45 -3.24
C PRO A 192 14.24 13.37 -2.34
N GLY A 193 13.15 12.70 -2.78
CA GLY A 193 11.91 12.60 -2.01
C GLY A 193 12.14 11.98 -0.62
N LEU A 194 12.94 10.91 -0.58
CA LEU A 194 13.26 10.19 0.66
C LEU A 194 13.84 11.09 1.77
N ASP A 195 14.55 12.18 1.44
CA ASP A 195 15.21 13.03 2.44
C ASP A 195 14.21 13.71 3.40
N GLY A 196 12.94 13.88 2.99
CA GLY A 196 11.86 14.41 3.82
C GLY A 196 10.82 13.38 4.28
N HIS A 197 10.91 12.13 3.82
CA HIS A 197 9.92 11.09 4.07
C HIS A 197 10.45 10.00 5.01
N VAL A 198 9.63 9.61 5.98
CA VAL A 198 9.97 8.52 6.93
C VAL A 198 9.74 7.14 6.31
N LEU A 199 8.87 7.05 5.32
CA LEU A 199 8.49 5.80 4.68
C LEU A 199 9.25 5.64 3.37
N ASN A 200 10.03 4.56 3.26
CA ASN A 200 10.87 4.27 2.10
C ASN A 200 10.18 3.55 0.95
N SER A 201 8.92 3.15 1.08
CA SER A 201 8.30 2.24 0.11
C SER A 201 6.79 2.33 0.08
N SER A 202 6.20 1.61 -0.86
CA SER A 202 4.77 1.40 -1.02
C SER A 202 4.44 -0.09 -0.90
N ASN A 203 3.27 -0.41 -0.34
CA ASN A 203 2.82 -1.80 -0.18
C ASN A 203 1.70 -2.24 -1.13
N TRP A 204 1.28 -1.37 -2.06
CA TRP A 204 0.19 -1.64 -2.99
C TRP A 204 0.57 -2.56 -4.16
N PHE A 205 1.87 -2.81 -4.36
CA PHE A 205 2.41 -3.78 -5.30
C PHE A 205 3.65 -4.40 -4.69
N ILE A 206 3.63 -5.72 -4.48
CA ILE A 206 4.76 -6.46 -3.91
C ILE A 206 4.89 -7.79 -4.61
N SER A 207 6.02 -8.05 -5.28
CA SER A 207 6.40 -9.38 -5.74
C SER A 207 7.38 -9.99 -4.77
N ALA A 208 7.23 -11.27 -4.47
CA ALA A 208 8.16 -11.97 -3.61
C ALA A 208 8.20 -13.46 -3.92
N TYR A 209 9.35 -14.07 -3.68
CA TYR A 209 9.39 -15.51 -3.46
C TYR A 209 8.88 -15.83 -2.06
N SER A 210 8.35 -17.04 -1.88
CA SER A 210 7.87 -17.51 -0.58
C SER A 210 8.99 -17.39 0.47
N ASN A 211 8.61 -17.27 1.75
CA ASN A 211 9.52 -17.14 2.88
C ASN A 211 10.45 -15.91 2.89
N ASN A 212 10.18 -14.87 2.10
CA ASN A 212 11.00 -13.66 2.10
C ASN A 212 11.20 -13.08 3.53
N PRO A 213 12.44 -12.83 3.99
CA PRO A 213 12.72 -12.47 5.38
C PRO A 213 12.22 -11.07 5.75
N LEU A 214 12.30 -10.08 4.86
CA LEU A 214 11.76 -8.74 5.12
C LEU A 214 10.24 -8.82 5.37
N LEU A 215 9.50 -9.54 4.52
CA LEU A 215 8.06 -9.71 4.69
C LEU A 215 7.71 -10.45 5.98
N LYS A 216 8.45 -11.52 6.34
CA LYS A 216 8.25 -12.25 7.60
C LYS A 216 8.48 -11.34 8.82
N LEU A 217 9.49 -10.50 8.78
CA LEU A 217 9.80 -9.59 9.87
C LEU A 217 8.69 -8.53 10.04
N VAL A 218 8.21 -7.95 8.94
CA VAL A 218 7.08 -7.01 8.94
C VAL A 218 5.81 -7.66 9.47
N ARG A 219 5.48 -8.87 9.02
CA ARG A 219 4.32 -9.63 9.52
C ARG A 219 4.40 -9.85 11.03
N ASN A 220 5.54 -10.33 11.52
CA ASN A 220 5.71 -10.59 12.94
C ASN A 220 5.53 -9.29 13.77
N ALA A 221 6.07 -8.17 13.28
CA ALA A 221 5.89 -6.86 13.91
C ALA A 221 4.42 -6.40 13.92
N LEU A 222 3.68 -6.61 12.83
CA LEU A 222 2.24 -6.31 12.77
C LEU A 222 1.43 -7.21 13.71
N TYR A 223 1.75 -8.50 13.81
CA TYR A 223 1.09 -9.39 14.78
C TYR A 223 1.34 -8.98 16.22
N MET A 224 2.57 -8.56 16.54
CA MET A 224 2.90 -8.01 17.86
C MET A 224 2.16 -6.70 18.10
N TYR A 225 2.07 -5.84 17.09
CA TYR A 225 1.34 -4.59 17.21
C TYR A 225 -0.14 -4.82 17.52
N TRP A 226 -0.78 -5.68 16.73
CA TRP A 226 -2.18 -6.00 16.93
C TRP A 226 -2.42 -6.85 18.16
N ASN A 227 -1.40 -7.48 18.75
CA ASN A 227 -1.54 -8.03 20.10
C ASN A 227 -1.63 -6.90 21.14
N ASP A 228 -0.76 -5.90 21.03
CA ASP A 228 -0.58 -4.85 22.04
C ASP A 228 -1.60 -3.69 21.92
N TYR A 229 -2.25 -3.52 20.77
CA TYR A 229 -3.16 -2.40 20.48
C TYR A 229 -4.52 -2.88 19.92
N ASP A 230 -5.59 -2.20 20.33
CA ASP A 230 -6.96 -2.42 19.81
C ASP A 230 -7.38 -1.39 18.74
N GLU A 231 -6.50 -0.46 18.40
CA GLU A 231 -6.73 0.54 17.37
C GLU A 231 -5.43 0.91 16.66
N CYS A 232 -5.54 1.38 15.42
CA CYS A 232 -4.39 1.82 14.63
C CYS A 232 -3.90 3.23 15.03
N ILE A 233 -2.63 3.37 15.39
CA ILE A 233 -2.03 4.67 15.76
C ILE A 233 -1.49 5.47 14.58
N ASP A 234 -1.26 4.81 13.43
CA ASP A 234 -0.88 5.44 12.15
C ASP A 234 -1.36 4.56 11.01
N TYR A 235 -2.08 5.12 10.05
CA TYR A 235 -2.66 4.39 8.92
C TYR A 235 -1.60 3.64 8.11
N PHE A 236 -0.36 4.14 8.08
CA PHE A 236 0.76 3.54 7.34
C PHE A 236 1.61 2.62 8.22
N ILE A 237 1.03 1.96 9.22
CA ILE A 237 1.77 1.10 10.15
C ILE A 237 2.60 0.01 9.45
N PHE A 238 2.09 -0.59 8.37
CA PHE A 238 2.86 -1.51 7.53
C PHE A 238 4.18 -0.87 7.09
N HIS A 239 4.12 0.36 6.58
CA HIS A 239 5.27 1.07 6.02
C HIS A 239 6.28 1.45 7.10
N HIS A 240 5.81 1.78 8.31
CA HIS A 240 6.71 1.98 9.45
C HIS A 240 7.49 0.73 9.80
N PHE A 241 6.84 -0.44 9.79
CA PHE A 241 7.53 -1.71 10.02
C PHE A 241 8.41 -2.13 8.85
N MET A 242 8.04 -1.82 7.60
CA MET A 242 8.90 -2.03 6.44
C MET A 242 10.18 -1.18 6.51
N GLN A 243 10.07 0.10 6.88
CA GLN A 243 11.20 0.98 7.13
C GLN A 243 12.16 0.40 8.19
N MET A 244 11.62 -0.11 9.30
CA MET A 244 12.47 -0.74 10.33
C MET A 244 13.06 -2.06 9.82
N ALA A 245 12.31 -2.85 9.06
CA ALA A 245 12.80 -4.12 8.51
C ALA A 245 13.96 -3.90 7.54
N SER A 246 13.89 -2.88 6.68
CA SER A 246 14.99 -2.55 5.75
C SER A 246 16.27 -2.13 6.48
N GLU A 247 16.16 -1.48 7.63
CA GLU A 247 17.33 -1.11 8.44
C GLU A 247 17.91 -2.31 9.21
N ILE A 248 17.06 -3.26 9.60
CA ILE A 248 17.48 -4.46 10.34
C ILE A 248 18.10 -5.51 9.42
N LEU A 249 17.61 -5.62 8.17
CA LEU A 249 18.09 -6.55 7.16
C LEU A 249 18.55 -5.79 5.90
N PRO A 250 19.60 -4.94 5.99
CA PRO A 250 20.03 -4.10 4.87
C PRO A 250 20.50 -4.92 3.67
N GLU A 251 21.18 -6.05 3.89
CA GLU A 251 21.63 -6.93 2.81
C GLU A 251 20.47 -7.54 2.01
N GLU A 252 19.31 -7.77 2.63
CA GLU A 252 18.12 -8.24 1.91
C GLU A 252 17.42 -7.08 1.20
N TRP A 253 17.49 -5.87 1.76
CA TRP A 253 16.92 -4.66 1.14
C TRP A 253 17.70 -4.23 -0.10
N ASP A 254 19.03 -4.27 -0.05
CA ASP A 254 19.92 -3.84 -1.13
C ASP A 254 19.83 -4.73 -2.38
N LYS A 255 19.22 -5.93 -2.27
CA LYS A 255 18.92 -6.82 -3.40
C LYS A 255 17.71 -6.35 -4.23
N ILE A 256 16.90 -5.42 -3.72
CA ILE A 256 15.68 -4.96 -4.38
C ILE A 256 16.03 -3.96 -5.48
N VAL A 257 15.65 -4.25 -6.72
CA VAL A 257 15.82 -3.31 -7.84
C VAL A 257 15.11 -1.98 -7.52
N PRO A 258 15.83 -0.84 -7.47
CA PRO A 258 15.22 0.45 -7.15
C PRO A 258 14.24 0.90 -8.25
N PHE A 259 12.99 1.21 -7.86
CA PHE A 259 12.00 1.80 -8.76
C PHE A 259 11.10 2.78 -8.01
N SER A 260 10.95 4.00 -8.55
CA SER A 260 10.23 5.08 -7.87
C SER A 260 8.73 4.82 -7.77
N ASN A 261 8.16 4.99 -6.58
CA ASN A 261 6.73 4.94 -6.34
C ASN A 261 5.94 6.14 -6.87
N SER A 262 6.61 7.18 -7.39
CA SER A 262 5.94 8.36 -7.96
C SER A 262 5.38 8.12 -9.37
N LEU A 263 6.06 7.33 -10.20
CA LEU A 263 5.69 7.11 -11.61
C LEU A 263 4.28 6.48 -11.77
N PRO A 264 3.89 5.46 -10.98
CA PRO A 264 2.56 4.85 -11.06
C PRO A 264 1.39 5.83 -10.79
N HIS A 265 1.64 7.00 -10.20
CA HIS A 265 0.62 7.98 -9.88
C HIS A 265 0.40 9.03 -10.98
N MET A 266 1.21 9.04 -12.06
CA MET A 266 1.09 10.04 -13.12
C MET A 266 -0.28 10.04 -13.80
N LEU A 267 -0.84 8.87 -14.05
CA LEU A 267 -2.16 8.72 -14.67
C LEU A 267 -3.28 9.21 -13.73
N LEU A 268 -3.19 8.86 -12.44
CA LEU A 268 -4.15 9.30 -11.43
C LEU A 268 -4.27 10.83 -11.37
N LEU A 269 -3.15 11.55 -11.42
CA LEU A 269 -3.13 13.02 -11.39
C LEU A 269 -3.74 13.68 -12.63
N ARG A 270 -3.98 12.90 -13.69
CA ARG A 270 -4.53 13.35 -14.98
C ARG A 270 -5.89 12.73 -15.30
N LEU A 271 -6.44 11.92 -14.40
CA LEU A 271 -7.58 11.05 -14.67
C LEU A 271 -8.80 11.78 -15.27
N PHE A 272 -9.09 13.00 -14.80
CA PHE A 272 -10.21 13.83 -15.30
C PHE A 272 -9.78 14.98 -16.22
N LYS A 273 -8.54 14.96 -16.71
CA LYS A 273 -8.09 15.89 -17.78
C LYS A 273 -8.57 15.38 -19.14
N PRO A 274 -8.72 16.27 -20.14
CA PRO A 274 -9.00 15.85 -21.51
C PRO A 274 -7.99 14.79 -21.97
N TYR A 275 -8.48 13.76 -22.63
CA TYR A 275 -7.64 12.69 -23.15
C TYR A 275 -6.68 13.24 -24.22
N ASP A 276 -5.41 12.83 -24.10
CA ASP A 276 -4.35 13.13 -25.06
C ASP A 276 -3.57 11.82 -25.25
N GLU A 277 -3.64 11.27 -26.46
CA GLU A 277 -3.02 9.98 -26.81
C GLU A 277 -1.50 10.00 -26.66
N ARG A 278 -0.85 11.12 -27.00
CA ARG A 278 0.60 11.27 -26.83
C ARG A 278 0.97 11.21 -25.34
N ILE A 279 0.20 11.87 -24.48
CA ILE A 279 0.41 11.81 -23.03
C ILE A 279 0.14 10.40 -22.49
N TRP A 280 -0.93 9.75 -22.95
CA TRP A 280 -1.27 8.37 -22.59
C TRP A 280 -0.10 7.42 -22.87
N ASN A 281 0.41 7.44 -24.10
CA ASN A 281 1.52 6.58 -24.51
C ASN A 281 2.81 6.89 -23.74
N ALA A 282 3.11 8.16 -23.46
CA ALA A 282 4.27 8.56 -22.65
C ALA A 282 4.17 8.15 -21.17
N ILE A 283 2.95 8.03 -20.62
CA ILE A 283 2.75 7.51 -19.26
C ILE A 283 2.93 5.99 -19.26
N LYS A 284 2.31 5.28 -20.22
CA LYS A 284 2.46 3.82 -20.37
C LYS A 284 3.91 3.38 -20.58
N SER A 285 4.72 4.19 -21.29
CA SER A 285 6.13 3.87 -21.51
C SER A 285 7.00 4.02 -20.26
N GLN A 286 6.54 4.72 -19.23
CA GLN A 286 7.29 4.90 -17.98
C GLN A 286 7.06 3.77 -16.97
N THR A 287 5.86 3.20 -16.93
CA THR A 287 5.53 2.05 -16.07
C THR A 287 4.32 1.30 -16.63
N PRO A 288 4.32 -0.05 -16.58
CA PRO A 288 3.16 -0.85 -16.97
C PRO A 288 2.03 -0.84 -15.93
N PHE A 289 2.32 -0.45 -14.68
CA PHE A 289 1.37 -0.45 -13.58
C PHE A 289 1.07 0.98 -13.11
N HIS A 290 -0.22 1.34 -13.07
CA HIS A 290 -0.71 2.67 -12.71
C HIS A 290 -1.62 2.59 -11.49
N LYS A 291 -1.22 3.21 -10.37
CA LYS A 291 -1.98 3.21 -9.13
C LYS A 291 -3.04 4.33 -9.15
N LEU A 292 -4.30 3.94 -9.27
CA LEU A 292 -5.47 4.81 -9.31
C LEU A 292 -6.22 4.83 -7.96
N THR A 293 -7.37 5.47 -7.94
CA THR A 293 -8.39 5.43 -6.86
C THR A 293 -9.76 5.38 -7.50
N TYR A 294 -10.80 4.95 -6.79
CA TYR A 294 -12.19 4.99 -7.28
C TYR A 294 -13.07 5.98 -6.49
N LYS A 295 -12.49 6.64 -5.47
CA LYS A 295 -13.21 7.54 -4.55
C LYS A 295 -13.31 8.93 -5.17
N PHE A 296 -14.28 9.11 -6.07
CA PHE A 296 -14.50 10.34 -6.81
C PHE A 296 -15.89 10.93 -6.55
N GLU A 297 -16.02 12.23 -6.76
CA GLU A 297 -17.32 12.92 -6.84
C GLU A 297 -18.01 12.57 -8.16
N SER A 298 -19.34 12.50 -8.17
CA SER A 298 -20.16 12.12 -9.34
C SER A 298 -19.89 12.99 -10.57
N ASP A 299 -19.66 14.29 -10.36
CA ASP A 299 -19.50 15.26 -11.44
C ASP A 299 -18.19 15.08 -12.23
N GLU A 300 -17.15 14.54 -11.58
CA GLU A 300 -15.88 14.23 -12.25
C GLU A 300 -16.03 13.00 -13.15
N VAL A 301 -16.76 11.98 -12.68
CA VAL A 301 -17.01 10.72 -13.39
C VAL A 301 -17.86 10.93 -14.65
N ALA A 302 -18.74 11.94 -14.65
CA ALA A 302 -19.60 12.25 -15.79
C ALA A 302 -18.85 12.93 -16.97
N LYS A 303 -17.62 13.41 -16.77
CA LYS A 303 -16.86 14.13 -17.81
C LYS A 303 -16.44 13.19 -18.95
N LYS A 304 -16.82 13.57 -20.16
CA LYS A 304 -16.48 12.85 -21.40
C LYS A 304 -15.13 13.27 -21.97
N ASN A 305 -14.56 12.36 -22.76
CA ASN A 305 -13.26 12.54 -23.42
C ASN A 305 -12.13 12.84 -22.41
N THR A 306 -12.14 12.13 -21.28
CA THR A 306 -11.09 12.18 -20.26
C THR A 306 -10.31 10.87 -20.24
N PHE A 307 -9.14 10.86 -19.60
CA PHE A 307 -8.40 9.61 -19.37
C PHE A 307 -9.25 8.56 -18.62
N TYR A 308 -10.08 9.00 -17.67
CA TYR A 308 -11.04 8.15 -16.97
C TYR A 308 -12.03 7.51 -17.93
N ASP A 309 -12.70 8.32 -18.77
CA ASP A 309 -13.71 7.86 -19.74
C ASP A 309 -13.11 6.83 -20.71
N VAL A 310 -11.85 7.01 -21.14
CA VAL A 310 -11.11 6.04 -21.97
C VAL A 310 -10.85 4.72 -21.25
N ILE A 311 -10.47 4.75 -19.97
CA ILE A 311 -10.27 3.55 -19.14
C ILE A 311 -11.58 2.78 -18.98
N ILE A 312 -12.67 3.49 -18.70
CA ILE A 312 -13.99 2.91 -18.52
C ILE A 312 -14.54 2.34 -19.83
N ALA A 313 -14.34 3.01 -20.96
CA ALA A 313 -14.74 2.52 -22.29
C ALA A 313 -14.03 1.21 -22.69
N GLY A 314 -12.93 0.84 -22.02
CA GLY A 314 -12.18 -0.40 -22.29
C GLY A 314 -11.13 -0.27 -23.39
N ASN A 315 -10.72 0.95 -23.74
CA ASN A 315 -9.66 1.23 -24.72
C ASN A 315 -8.28 1.28 -24.03
N VAL A 316 -7.97 0.29 -23.19
CA VAL A 316 -6.74 0.24 -22.38
C VAL A 316 -5.78 -0.83 -22.90
#